data_AF-X0TVR1-F1
#
_entry.id   AF-X0TVR1-F1
#
_cell.length_a   1.000
_cell.length_b   1.000
_cell.length_c   1.000
_cell.angle_alpha   90.00
_cell.angle_beta   90.00
_cell.angle_gamma   90.00
#
_symmetry.space_group_name_H-M   'P 1'
#
loop_
_entity.id
_entity.type
_entity.pdbx_description
1 polymer ?
#
loop_
_entity_poly.entity_id
_entity_poly.type
_entity_poly.pdbx_seq_one_letter_code
_entity_poly.pdbx_strand_id
1 'polypeptide(L)'
;MDTRKLNTPWNKGKTGMYSKDTLKKMRLAQKGKKLSEEHKRKIGLGNKGKIVSEETKITLSLINMGKTLSKEHKKKVSETLKKRYRSGKIINPMKGRKHTEEARKNMSKAQKGKKLSQETKRKIGLGNKGKIVSEETRRKIGLIHKGKVICEETKRKLSLAQKGKKLSEETRSKIGLRIKGRKHTEEARKNMSKAQKGKPKSKEAIQKMRIAKLKYIEKYLKNGESIAPTIGKNETKILNKLQNAFGYKIE
;
A
#
# COMPACT_ATOMS: atom_id res chain seq x y z
N MET A 1 -40.69 64.26 29.05
CA MET A 1 -40.06 64.72 27.79
C MET A 1 -38.93 63.76 27.43
N ASP A 2 -38.95 63.16 26.24
CA ASP A 2 -37.98 62.13 25.83
C ASP A 2 -36.61 62.75 25.51
N THR A 3 -35.68 62.67 26.46
CA THR A 3 -34.33 63.28 26.40
C THR A 3 -33.48 62.77 25.22
N ARG A 4 -33.91 61.71 24.54
CA ARG A 4 -33.25 61.12 23.36
C ARG A 4 -33.31 61.99 22.10
N LYS A 5 -34.24 62.96 22.02
CA LYS A 5 -34.36 63.84 20.84
C LYS A 5 -33.44 65.06 20.88
N LEU A 6 -32.91 65.44 22.05
CA LEU A 6 -32.14 66.68 22.25
C LEU A 6 -30.63 66.55 21.94
N ASN A 7 -30.13 65.35 21.64
CA ASN A 7 -28.69 65.13 21.42
C ASN A 7 -28.39 64.41 20.09
N THR A 8 -29.21 64.68 19.08
CA THR A 8 -29.02 64.11 17.74
C THR A 8 -27.91 64.89 17.01
N PRO A 9 -26.79 64.24 16.62
CA PRO A 9 -25.72 64.93 15.91
C PRO A 9 -26.23 65.53 14.60
N TRP A 10 -25.86 66.78 14.30
CA TRP A 10 -26.26 67.54 13.11
C TRP A 10 -25.96 66.85 11.76
N ASN A 11 -25.11 65.83 11.79
CA ASN A 11 -24.66 65.03 10.64
C ASN A 11 -25.31 63.63 10.56
N LYS A 12 -26.26 63.29 11.45
CA LYS A 12 -26.92 61.98 11.44
C LYS A 12 -27.69 61.78 10.13
N GLY A 13 -27.32 60.75 9.36
CA GLY A 13 -27.94 60.41 8.07
C GLY A 13 -27.34 61.11 6.85
N LYS A 14 -26.43 62.09 7.02
CA LYS A 14 -25.75 62.76 5.89
C LYS A 14 -24.49 62.00 5.51
N THR A 15 -24.40 61.54 4.25
CA THR A 15 -23.21 60.89 3.69
C THR A 15 -22.37 61.89 2.88
N GLY A 16 -21.04 61.77 2.89
CA GLY A 16 -20.14 62.62 2.08
C GLY A 16 -19.73 63.95 2.73
N MET A 17 -20.05 64.17 4.01
CA MET A 17 -19.74 65.42 4.74
C MET A 17 -18.25 65.71 4.94
N TYR A 18 -17.40 64.68 4.85
CA TYR A 18 -15.95 64.79 5.03
C TYR A 18 -15.24 64.28 3.79
N SER A 19 -14.16 64.96 3.40
CA SER A 19 -13.30 64.48 2.31
C SER A 19 -12.70 63.11 2.66
N LYS A 20 -12.37 62.32 1.63
CA LYS A 20 -11.71 61.01 1.80
C LYS A 20 -10.43 61.13 2.63
N ASP A 21 -9.69 62.23 2.48
CA ASP A 21 -8.46 62.50 3.23
C ASP A 21 -8.72 62.82 4.69
N THR A 22 -9.77 63.60 5.00
CA THR A 22 -10.18 63.88 6.38
C THR A 22 -10.61 62.59 7.09
N LEU A 23 -11.41 61.75 6.41
CA LEU A 23 -11.79 60.43 6.94
C LEU A 23 -10.57 59.53 7.18
N LYS A 24 -9.58 59.57 6.27
CA LYS A 24 -8.32 58.83 6.42
C LYS A 24 -7.53 59.33 7.63
N LYS A 25 -7.40 60.65 7.83
CA LYS A 25 -6.74 61.26 9.00
C LYS A 25 -7.43 60.86 10.31
N MET A 26 -8.76 60.96 10.38
CA MET A 26 -9.54 60.54 11.55
C MET A 26 -9.34 59.04 11.85
N ARG A 27 -9.36 58.20 10.81
CA ARG A 27 -9.12 56.76 10.96
C ARG A 27 -7.72 56.45 11.46
N LEU A 28 -6.70 57.16 10.96
CA LEU A 28 -5.32 57.01 11.41
C LEU A 28 -5.15 57.43 12.87
N ALA A 29 -5.76 58.55 13.28
CA ALA A 29 -5.71 59.02 14.67
C ALA A 29 -6.38 58.06 15.67
N GLN A 30 -7.30 57.20 15.22
CA GLN A 30 -7.94 56.17 16.03
C GLN A 30 -7.26 54.79 15.91
N LYS A 31 -6.40 54.61 14.91
CA LYS A 31 -5.77 53.32 14.61
C LYS A 31 -4.81 52.95 15.75
N GLY A 32 -5.10 51.84 16.43
CA GLY A 32 -4.25 51.31 17.49
C GLY A 32 -4.59 51.80 18.90
N LYS A 33 -5.51 52.77 19.05
CA LYS A 33 -6.04 53.14 20.37
C LYS A 33 -6.78 51.94 20.97
N LYS A 34 -6.38 51.53 22.16
CA LYS A 34 -7.04 50.47 22.94
C LYS A 34 -7.97 51.13 23.95
N LEU A 35 -9.19 50.61 24.07
CA LEU A 35 -10.08 50.99 25.15
C LEU A 35 -9.43 50.66 26.50
N SER A 36 -9.59 51.52 27.50
CA SER A 36 -9.18 51.23 28.87
C SER A 36 -9.95 50.03 29.43
N GLU A 37 -9.37 49.33 30.40
CA GLU A 37 -10.04 48.20 31.05
C GLU A 37 -11.35 48.60 31.73
N GLU A 38 -11.40 49.81 32.28
CA GLU A 38 -12.63 50.38 32.87
C GLU A 38 -13.73 50.59 31.81
N HIS A 39 -13.38 51.12 30.64
CA HIS A 39 -14.34 51.31 29.55
C HIS A 39 -14.85 49.96 29.02
N LYS A 40 -13.97 48.96 28.87
CA LYS A 40 -14.38 47.59 28.50
C LYS A 40 -15.32 46.98 29.53
N ARG A 41 -15.04 47.17 30.83
CA ARG A 41 -15.93 46.74 31.92
C ARG A 41 -17.31 47.39 31.82
N LYS A 42 -17.39 48.71 31.59
CA LYS A 42 -18.66 49.44 31.40
C LYS A 42 -19.48 48.89 30.22
N ILE A 43 -18.84 48.64 29.08
CA ILE A 43 -19.50 48.00 27.93
C ILE A 43 -20.00 46.59 28.28
N GLY A 44 -19.17 45.79 28.96
CA GLY A 44 -19.49 44.43 29.36
C GLY A 44 -20.71 44.37 30.29
N LEU A 45 -20.74 45.22 31.32
CA LEU A 45 -21.87 45.33 32.25
C LEU A 45 -23.14 45.80 31.54
N GLY A 46 -23.04 46.81 30.67
CA GLY A 46 -24.20 47.33 29.93
C GLY A 46 -24.80 46.34 28.92
N ASN A 47 -24.06 45.29 28.53
CA ASN A 47 -24.55 44.23 27.64
C ASN A 47 -24.84 42.91 28.36
N LYS A 48 -24.51 42.81 29.65
CA LYS A 48 -24.74 41.60 30.43
C LYS A 48 -26.25 41.38 30.58
N GLY A 49 -26.71 40.19 30.21
CA GLY A 49 -28.12 39.80 30.31
C GLY A 49 -29.03 40.33 29.19
N LYS A 50 -28.52 41.09 28.21
CA LYS A 50 -29.30 41.46 27.03
C LYS A 50 -29.57 40.23 26.17
N ILE A 51 -30.83 39.82 26.09
CA ILE A 51 -31.30 38.78 25.19
C ILE A 51 -31.69 39.46 23.88
N VAL A 52 -31.12 39.00 22.77
CA VAL A 52 -31.48 39.48 21.44
C VAL A 52 -32.88 38.97 21.12
N SER A 53 -33.82 39.86 20.75
CA SER A 53 -35.18 39.47 20.37
C SER A 53 -35.18 38.57 19.12
N GLU A 54 -36.17 37.69 19.00
CA GLU A 54 -36.27 36.78 17.84
C GLU A 54 -36.40 37.55 16.52
N GLU A 55 -37.15 38.65 16.51
CA GLU A 55 -37.25 39.54 15.35
C GLU A 55 -35.89 40.07 14.90
N THR A 56 -35.02 40.43 15.86
CA THR A 56 -33.65 40.92 15.59
C THR A 56 -32.77 39.79 15.06
N LYS A 57 -32.91 38.56 15.57
CA LYS A 57 -32.17 37.39 15.06
C LYS A 57 -32.57 37.06 13.63
N ILE A 58 -33.88 37.11 13.33
CA ILE A 58 -34.42 36.88 11.99
C ILE A 58 -33.89 37.95 11.03
N THR A 59 -33.96 39.24 11.37
CA THR A 59 -33.41 40.31 10.52
C THR A 59 -31.91 40.15 10.29
N LEU A 60 -31.12 39.85 11.34
CA LEU A 60 -29.69 39.59 11.19
C LEU A 60 -29.40 38.37 10.31
N SER A 61 -30.21 37.32 10.38
CA SER A 61 -30.10 36.13 9.54
C SER A 61 -30.40 36.47 8.07
N LEU A 62 -31.52 37.16 7.80
CA LEU A 62 -31.91 37.62 6.47
C LEU A 62 -30.84 38.50 5.83
N ILE A 63 -30.29 39.46 6.58
CA ILE A 63 -29.23 40.37 6.11
C ILE A 63 -27.94 39.61 5.75
N ASN A 64 -27.66 38.47 6.39
CA ASN A 64 -26.45 37.68 6.16
C ASN A 64 -26.66 36.52 5.19
N MET A 65 -27.92 36.23 4.83
CA MET A 65 -28.26 35.20 3.86
C MET A 65 -27.64 35.55 2.50
N GLY A 66 -26.95 34.57 1.89
CA GLY A 66 -26.28 34.75 0.60
C GLY A 66 -24.96 35.53 0.63
N LYS A 67 -24.59 36.16 1.74
CA LYS A 67 -23.26 36.79 1.87
C LYS A 67 -22.18 35.73 1.92
N THR A 68 -21.36 35.67 0.88
CA THR A 68 -20.18 34.80 0.85
C THR A 68 -18.90 35.60 1.02
N LEU A 69 -17.97 35.06 1.81
CA LEU A 69 -16.64 35.66 1.95
C LEU A 69 -15.92 35.64 0.60
N SER A 70 -15.26 36.74 0.25
CA SER A 70 -14.44 36.81 -0.96
C SER A 70 -13.34 35.75 -0.96
N LYS A 71 -12.91 35.32 -2.15
CA LYS A 71 -11.83 34.32 -2.30
C LYS A 71 -10.55 34.75 -1.57
N GLU A 72 -10.20 36.03 -1.64
CA GLU A 72 -9.04 36.59 -0.93
C GLU A 72 -9.18 36.51 0.58
N HIS A 73 -10.37 36.84 1.11
CA HIS A 73 -10.61 36.78 2.54
C HIS A 73 -10.54 35.32 3.04
N LYS A 74 -11.14 34.37 2.31
CA LYS A 74 -11.02 32.93 2.60
C LYS A 74 -9.56 32.45 2.61
N LYS A 75 -8.76 32.91 1.64
CA LYS A 75 -7.32 32.60 1.56
C LYS A 75 -6.56 33.13 2.77
N LYS A 76 -6.78 34.40 3.14
CA LYS A 76 -6.15 35.02 4.32
C LYS A 76 -6.50 34.28 5.62
N VAL A 77 -7.77 33.92 5.81
CA VAL A 77 -8.20 33.10 6.96
C VAL A 77 -7.52 31.73 6.96
N SER A 78 -7.44 31.06 5.80
CA SER A 78 -6.77 29.76 5.69
C SER A 78 -5.28 29.85 6.04
N GLU A 79 -4.57 30.83 5.49
CA GLU A 79 -3.13 31.01 5.72
C GLU A 79 -2.81 31.35 7.18
N THR A 80 -3.60 32.25 7.79
CA THR A 80 -3.43 32.60 9.21
C THR A 80 -3.67 31.39 10.11
N LEU A 81 -4.70 30.59 9.82
CA LEU A 81 -4.99 29.37 10.59
C LEU A 81 -3.86 28.32 10.42
N LYS A 82 -3.38 28.10 9.20
CA LYS A 82 -2.23 27.21 8.92
C LYS A 82 -0.98 27.63 9.70
N LYS A 83 -0.67 28.94 9.76
CA LYS A 83 0.46 29.46 10.55
C LYS A 83 0.29 29.18 12.05
N ARG A 84 -0.93 29.33 12.59
CA ARG A 84 -1.23 29.05 14.01
C ARG A 84 -1.11 27.57 14.36
N TYR A 85 -1.51 26.67 13.46
CA TYR A 85 -1.31 25.24 13.64
C TYR A 85 0.17 24.84 13.56
N ARG A 86 0.93 25.39 12.59
CA ARG A 86 2.38 25.12 12.46
C ARG A 86 3.19 25.60 13.65
N SER A 87 2.84 26.76 14.20
CA SER A 87 3.48 27.32 15.40
C SER A 87 3.05 26.64 16.71
N GLY A 88 2.12 25.68 16.67
CA GLY A 88 1.61 25.01 17.86
C GLY A 88 0.70 25.87 18.75
N LYS A 89 0.49 27.15 18.41
CA LYS A 89 -0.39 28.08 19.14
C LYS A 89 -1.84 27.59 19.22
N ILE A 90 -2.25 26.78 18.23
CA ILE A 90 -3.52 26.04 18.25
C ILE A 90 -3.20 24.56 18.15
N ILE A 91 -3.62 23.79 19.16
CA ILE A 91 -3.55 22.34 19.15
C ILE A 91 -4.95 21.82 18.79
N ASN A 92 -5.04 20.91 17.82
CA ASN A 92 -6.30 20.26 17.49
C ASN A 92 -6.78 19.47 18.74
N PRO A 93 -7.99 19.70 19.28
CA PRO A 93 -8.51 18.97 20.43
C PRO A 93 -8.56 17.45 20.26
N MET A 94 -8.55 16.97 19.01
CA MET A 94 -8.54 15.54 18.67
C MET A 94 -7.13 14.95 18.55
N LYS A 95 -6.08 15.77 18.63
CA LYS A 95 -4.69 15.27 18.55
C LYS A 95 -4.43 14.32 19.73
N GLY A 96 -4.09 13.08 19.43
CA GLY A 96 -3.79 12.05 20.43
C GLY A 96 -5.01 11.27 20.96
N ARG A 97 -6.24 11.68 20.62
CA ARG A 97 -7.43 10.90 20.98
C ARG A 97 -7.52 9.64 20.12
N LYS A 98 -7.78 8.50 20.76
CA LYS A 98 -8.01 7.20 20.09
C LYS A 98 -9.51 6.96 19.98
N HIS A 99 -9.95 6.41 18.86
CA HIS A 99 -11.32 5.91 18.72
C HIS A 99 -11.53 4.69 19.62
N THR A 100 -12.71 4.63 20.25
CA THR A 100 -13.21 3.45 20.97
C THR A 100 -13.22 2.21 20.07
N GLU A 101 -13.10 1.02 20.66
CA GLU A 101 -13.17 -0.25 19.91
C GLU A 101 -14.45 -0.36 19.08
N GLU A 102 -15.60 0.03 19.65
CA GLU A 102 -16.88 -0.01 18.95
C GLU A 102 -16.89 0.89 17.71
N ALA A 103 -16.51 2.16 17.85
CA ALA A 103 -16.37 3.08 16.72
C ALA A 103 -15.42 2.54 15.64
N ARG A 104 -14.30 1.91 16.02
CA ARG A 104 -13.36 1.30 15.07
C ARG A 104 -13.97 0.11 14.35
N LYS A 105 -14.74 -0.73 15.05
CA LYS A 105 -15.49 -1.85 14.47
C LYS A 105 -16.54 -1.35 13.48
N ASN A 106 -17.28 -0.29 13.82
CA ASN A 106 -18.31 0.29 12.95
C ASN A 106 -17.70 0.93 11.69
N MET A 107 -16.60 1.67 11.82
CA MET A 107 -15.85 2.17 10.67
C MET A 107 -15.32 1.04 9.78
N SER A 108 -14.79 -0.04 10.38
CA SER A 108 -14.32 -1.20 9.64
C SER A 108 -15.46 -1.88 8.86
N LYS A 109 -16.61 -2.12 9.51
CA LYS A 109 -17.82 -2.66 8.87
C LYS A 109 -18.27 -1.80 7.69
N ALA A 110 -18.31 -0.49 7.87
CA ALA A 110 -18.72 0.46 6.83
C ALA A 110 -17.77 0.53 5.63
N GLN A 111 -16.49 0.15 5.80
CA GLN A 111 -15.51 0.10 4.71
C GLN A 111 -15.35 -1.29 4.09
N LYS A 112 -15.78 -2.34 4.79
CA LYS A 112 -15.69 -3.71 4.32
C LYS A 112 -16.49 -3.88 3.02
N GLY A 113 -15.83 -4.37 1.98
CA GLY A 113 -16.46 -4.64 0.67
C GLY A 113 -16.56 -3.43 -0.27
N LYS A 114 -16.22 -2.20 0.15
CA LYS A 114 -16.19 -1.05 -0.75
C LYS A 114 -15.09 -1.21 -1.79
N LYS A 115 -15.48 -1.25 -3.07
CA LYS A 115 -14.56 -1.33 -4.21
C LYS A 115 -14.23 0.08 -4.69
N LEU A 116 -12.94 0.37 -4.86
CA LEU A 116 -12.49 1.61 -5.48
C LEU A 116 -12.89 1.64 -6.96
N SER A 117 -13.34 2.81 -7.45
CA SER A 117 -13.58 3.04 -8.87
C SER A 117 -12.30 2.92 -9.68
N GLN A 118 -12.40 2.61 -10.97
CA GLN A 118 -11.23 2.47 -11.84
C GLN A 118 -10.44 3.77 -11.96
N GLU A 119 -11.12 4.91 -12.00
CA GLU A 119 -10.49 6.22 -12.00
C GLU A 119 -9.64 6.44 -10.72
N THR A 120 -10.19 6.08 -9.56
CA THR A 120 -9.47 6.21 -8.27
C THR A 120 -8.24 5.30 -8.23
N LYS A 121 -8.39 4.05 -8.69
CA LYS A 121 -7.27 3.11 -8.80
C LYS A 121 -6.18 3.64 -9.72
N ARG A 122 -6.55 4.24 -10.86
CA ARG A 122 -5.61 4.85 -11.81
C ARG A 122 -4.86 6.02 -11.16
N LYS A 123 -5.54 6.92 -10.44
CA LYS A 123 -4.90 8.05 -9.72
C LYS A 123 -3.89 7.56 -8.68
N ILE A 124 -4.25 6.53 -7.90
CA ILE A 124 -3.34 5.91 -6.92
C ILE A 124 -2.13 5.29 -7.63
N GLY A 125 -2.36 4.56 -8.71
CA GLY A 125 -1.30 3.94 -9.52
C GLY A 125 -0.33 4.96 -10.08
N LEU A 126 -0.84 6.04 -10.70
CA LEU A 126 -0.03 7.13 -11.23
C LEU A 126 0.79 7.83 -10.14
N GLY A 127 0.16 8.13 -8.99
CA GLY A 127 0.84 8.77 -7.87
C GLY A 127 1.94 7.92 -7.23
N ASN A 128 1.93 6.60 -7.45
CA ASN A 128 2.96 5.69 -6.96
C ASN A 128 3.93 5.20 -8.04
N LYS A 129 3.64 5.50 -9.31
CA LYS A 129 4.51 5.12 -10.43
C LYS A 129 5.86 5.83 -10.29
N GLY A 130 6.95 5.06 -10.35
CA GLY A 130 8.30 5.58 -10.23
C GLY A 130 8.78 5.90 -8.81
N LYS A 131 7.97 5.67 -7.77
CA LYS A 131 8.46 5.79 -6.38
C LYS A 131 9.44 4.65 -6.08
N ILE A 132 10.71 5.01 -5.92
CA ILE A 132 11.76 4.08 -5.50
C ILE A 132 11.86 4.13 -3.98
N VAL A 133 11.69 2.98 -3.33
CA VAL A 133 11.91 2.86 -1.88
C VAL A 133 13.40 2.97 -1.59
N SER A 134 13.77 3.86 -0.66
CA SER A 134 15.17 4.05 -0.24
C SER A 134 15.80 2.75 0.27
N GLU A 135 17.11 2.64 0.13
CA GLU A 135 17.84 1.43 0.53
C GLU A 135 17.68 1.12 2.02
N GLU A 136 17.74 2.15 2.87
CA GLU A 136 17.50 2.01 4.31
C GLU A 136 16.11 1.44 4.61
N THR A 137 15.07 1.96 3.94
CA THR A 137 13.70 1.46 4.12
C THR A 137 13.57 0.02 3.61
N ARG A 138 14.21 -0.30 2.48
CA ARG A 138 14.24 -1.66 1.92
C ARG A 138 14.91 -2.63 2.88
N ARG A 139 16.03 -2.22 3.51
CA ARG A 139 16.73 -3.01 4.52
C ARG A 139 15.85 -3.25 5.74
N LYS A 140 15.16 -2.24 6.27
CA LYS A 140 14.22 -2.40 7.39
C LYS A 140 13.10 -3.39 7.06
N ILE A 141 12.50 -3.28 5.87
CA ILE A 141 11.49 -4.24 5.39
C ILE A 141 12.07 -5.65 5.31
N GLY A 142 13.29 -5.79 4.78
CA GLY A 142 13.99 -7.06 4.70
C GLY A 142 14.23 -7.70 6.06
N LEU A 143 14.75 -6.94 7.03
CA LEU A 143 15.01 -7.41 8.40
C LEU A 143 13.74 -7.90 9.09
N ILE A 144 12.62 -7.18 8.95
CA ILE A 144 11.33 -7.57 9.52
C ILE A 144 10.83 -8.92 8.99
N HIS A 145 11.15 -9.27 7.74
CA HIS A 145 10.68 -10.50 7.11
C HIS A 145 11.72 -11.63 7.14
N LYS A 146 12.98 -11.31 7.42
CA LYS A 146 14.06 -12.30 7.49
C LYS A 146 13.79 -13.25 8.66
N GLY A 147 13.75 -14.55 8.37
CA GLY A 147 13.53 -15.59 9.38
C GLY A 147 12.07 -15.76 9.84
N LYS A 148 11.10 -15.04 9.26
CA LYS A 148 9.68 -15.31 9.56
C LYS A 148 9.29 -16.69 9.04
N VAL A 149 9.06 -17.62 9.96
CA VAL A 149 8.52 -18.95 9.67
C VAL A 149 7.00 -18.82 9.54
N ILE A 150 6.48 -19.21 8.38
CA ILE A 150 5.03 -19.29 8.13
C ILE A 150 4.50 -20.49 8.92
N CYS A 151 3.42 -20.33 9.69
CA CYS A 151 2.82 -21.44 10.43
C CYS A 151 2.29 -22.54 9.47
N GLU A 152 2.28 -23.78 9.95
CA GLU A 152 1.93 -24.94 9.11
C GLU A 152 0.51 -24.85 8.53
N GLU A 153 -0.46 -24.29 9.26
CA GLU A 153 -1.80 -24.07 8.73
C GLU A 153 -1.81 -23.11 7.52
N THR A 154 -1.08 -22.00 7.60
CA THR A 154 -0.96 -21.05 6.49
C THR A 154 -0.22 -21.67 5.31
N LYS A 155 0.83 -22.45 5.58
CA LYS A 155 1.57 -23.18 4.55
C LYS A 155 0.69 -24.19 3.81
N ARG A 156 -0.17 -24.93 4.53
CA ARG A 156 -1.17 -25.83 3.96
C ARG A 156 -2.17 -25.08 3.07
N LYS A 157 -2.71 -23.96 3.55
CA LYS A 157 -3.64 -23.11 2.77
C LYS A 157 -3.01 -22.62 1.47
N LEU A 158 -1.77 -22.13 1.52
CA LEU A 158 -1.02 -21.70 0.33
C LEU A 158 -0.75 -22.86 -0.63
N SER A 159 -0.37 -24.03 -0.09
CA SER A 159 -0.14 -25.23 -0.89
C SER A 159 -1.42 -25.69 -1.60
N LEU A 160 -2.56 -25.71 -0.92
CA LEU A 160 -3.85 -26.09 -1.50
C LEU A 160 -4.27 -25.10 -2.59
N ALA A 161 -4.10 -23.79 -2.34
CA ALA A 161 -4.42 -22.75 -3.33
C ALA A 161 -3.54 -22.82 -4.59
N GLN A 162 -2.36 -23.42 -4.51
CA GLN A 162 -1.45 -23.59 -5.64
C GLN A 162 -1.59 -24.96 -6.33
N LYS A 163 -2.11 -25.96 -5.60
CA LYS A 163 -2.30 -27.32 -6.12
C LYS A 163 -3.22 -27.29 -7.34
N GLY A 164 -2.76 -27.87 -8.46
CA GLY A 164 -3.55 -27.98 -9.69
C GLY A 164 -3.54 -26.75 -10.61
N LYS A 165 -2.92 -25.63 -10.21
CA LYS A 165 -2.78 -24.47 -11.10
C LYS A 165 -1.82 -24.80 -12.25
N LYS A 166 -2.35 -24.90 -13.46
CA LYS A 166 -1.55 -25.01 -14.69
C LYS A 166 -1.12 -23.62 -15.15
N LEU A 167 0.17 -23.48 -15.49
CA LEU A 167 0.68 -22.26 -16.12
C LEU A 167 0.09 -22.13 -17.53
N SER A 168 -0.21 -20.90 -17.96
CA SER A 168 -0.62 -20.64 -19.35
C SER A 168 0.50 -21.02 -20.32
N GLU A 169 0.14 -21.34 -21.56
CA GLU A 169 1.11 -21.71 -22.60
C GLU A 169 2.13 -20.61 -22.85
N GLU A 170 1.70 -19.35 -22.93
CA GLU A 170 2.59 -18.20 -23.05
C GLU A 170 3.63 -18.14 -21.91
N THR A 171 3.18 -18.38 -20.67
CA THR A 171 4.07 -18.34 -19.50
C THR A 171 5.06 -19.50 -19.54
N ARG A 172 4.60 -20.71 -19.91
CA ARG A 172 5.47 -21.88 -20.09
C ARG A 172 6.50 -21.64 -21.18
N SER A 173 6.11 -21.04 -22.30
CA SER A 173 6.99 -20.71 -23.42
C SER A 173 8.09 -19.73 -22.99
N LYS A 174 7.73 -18.64 -22.30
CA LYS A 174 8.70 -17.66 -21.77
C LYS A 174 9.71 -18.30 -20.81
N ILE A 175 9.26 -19.20 -19.93
CA ILE A 175 10.14 -19.95 -19.03
C ILE A 175 11.08 -20.86 -19.84
N GLY A 176 10.55 -21.57 -20.83
CA GLY A 176 11.31 -22.43 -21.73
C GLY A 176 12.41 -21.67 -22.45
N LEU A 177 12.09 -20.54 -23.08
CA LEU A 177 13.05 -19.68 -23.77
C LEU A 177 14.19 -19.21 -22.86
N ARG A 178 13.88 -18.82 -21.61
CA ARG A 178 14.90 -18.37 -20.64
C ARG A 178 15.87 -19.49 -20.23
N ILE A 179 15.39 -20.73 -20.18
CA ILE A 179 16.17 -21.89 -19.71
C ILE A 179 16.91 -22.56 -20.87
N LYS A 180 16.38 -22.48 -22.10
CA LYS A 180 16.99 -23.09 -23.28
C LYS A 180 18.44 -22.63 -23.43
N GLY A 181 19.35 -23.59 -23.54
CA GLY A 181 20.79 -23.34 -23.70
C GLY A 181 21.58 -23.09 -22.40
N ARG A 182 20.94 -23.00 -21.23
CA ARG A 182 21.67 -22.91 -19.95
C ARG A 182 22.35 -24.23 -19.62
N LYS A 183 23.67 -24.19 -19.43
CA LYS A 183 24.48 -25.32 -18.93
C LYS A 183 24.73 -25.15 -17.44
N HIS A 184 24.71 -26.26 -16.70
CA HIS A 184 25.14 -26.26 -15.30
C HIS A 184 26.65 -26.05 -15.21
N THR A 185 27.09 -25.22 -14.25
CA THR A 185 28.51 -25.07 -13.90
C THR A 185 29.09 -26.40 -13.41
N GLU A 186 30.41 -26.55 -13.50
CA GLU A 186 31.10 -27.76 -13.03
C GLU A 186 30.86 -28.02 -11.55
N GLU A 187 30.89 -26.97 -10.72
CA GLU A 187 30.58 -27.07 -9.29
C GLU A 187 29.16 -27.59 -9.04
N ALA A 188 28.16 -27.04 -9.73
CA ALA A 188 26.78 -27.48 -9.62
C ALA A 188 26.63 -28.96 -10.03
N ARG A 189 27.33 -29.38 -11.10
CA ARG A 189 27.32 -30.78 -11.55
C ARG A 189 27.93 -31.72 -10.52
N LYS A 190 29.05 -31.32 -9.90
CA LYS A 190 29.70 -32.07 -8.82
C LYS A 190 28.78 -32.21 -7.60
N ASN A 191 28.10 -31.14 -7.21
CA ASN A 191 27.17 -31.15 -6.08
C ASN A 191 25.94 -32.04 -6.35
N MET A 192 25.36 -31.98 -7.55
CA MET A 192 24.28 -32.88 -7.95
C MET A 192 24.71 -34.35 -7.95
N SER A 193 25.93 -34.64 -8.44
CA SER A 193 26.49 -36.00 -8.44
C SER A 193 26.66 -36.55 -7.02
N LYS A 194 27.28 -35.76 -6.12
CA LYS A 194 27.41 -36.12 -4.69
C LYS A 194 26.05 -36.40 -4.05
N ALA A 195 25.05 -35.56 -4.31
CA ALA A 195 23.72 -35.71 -3.75
C ALA A 195 22.96 -36.96 -4.24
N GLN A 196 23.31 -37.50 -5.42
CA GLN A 196 22.70 -38.71 -5.97
C GLN A 196 23.46 -39.99 -5.68
N LYS A 197 24.77 -39.90 -5.38
CA LYS A 197 25.61 -41.04 -5.10
C LYS A 197 25.06 -41.83 -3.90
N GLY A 198 24.84 -43.13 -4.08
CA GLY A 198 24.38 -44.05 -3.03
C GLY A 198 22.86 -44.06 -2.76
N LYS A 199 22.06 -43.26 -3.47
CA LYS A 199 20.59 -43.30 -3.31
C LYS A 199 19.99 -44.45 -4.13
N PRO A 200 19.39 -45.48 -3.51
CA PRO A 200 18.74 -46.56 -4.24
C PRO A 200 17.49 -46.04 -4.96
N LYS A 201 17.22 -46.60 -6.14
CA LYS A 201 15.97 -46.33 -6.87
C LYS A 201 14.80 -47.00 -6.14
N SER A 202 13.61 -46.42 -6.24
CA SER A 202 12.39 -47.04 -5.71
C SER A 202 12.08 -48.34 -6.45
N LYS A 203 11.42 -49.29 -5.76
CA LYS A 203 10.97 -50.57 -6.36
C LYS A 203 10.12 -50.32 -7.62
N GLU A 204 9.24 -49.32 -7.59
CA GLU A 204 8.41 -48.92 -8.73
C GLU A 204 9.25 -48.43 -9.92
N ALA A 205 10.28 -47.61 -9.68
CA ALA A 205 11.16 -47.13 -10.73
C ALA A 205 11.97 -48.28 -11.37
N ILE A 206 12.45 -49.22 -10.55
CA ILE A 206 13.14 -50.43 -11.01
C ILE A 206 12.20 -51.26 -11.89
N GLN A 207 10.94 -51.45 -11.48
CA GLN A 207 9.96 -52.20 -12.25
C GLN A 207 9.64 -51.52 -13.59
N LYS A 208 9.47 -50.19 -13.61
CA LYS A 208 9.27 -49.42 -14.85
C LYS A 208 10.45 -49.55 -15.80
N MET A 209 11.68 -49.51 -15.29
CA MET A 209 12.89 -49.75 -16.09
C MET A 209 12.93 -51.16 -16.67
N ARG A 210 12.55 -52.18 -15.87
CA ARG A 210 12.48 -53.57 -16.32
C ARG A 210 11.46 -53.73 -17.45
N ILE A 211 10.25 -53.20 -17.27
CA ILE A 211 9.18 -53.23 -18.30
C ILE A 211 9.64 -52.51 -19.57
N ALA A 212 10.27 -51.34 -19.46
CA ALA A 212 10.79 -50.61 -20.62
C ALA A 212 11.86 -51.42 -21.38
N LYS A 213 12.74 -52.12 -20.66
CA LYS A 213 13.76 -52.97 -21.26
C LYS A 213 13.13 -54.18 -21.97
N LEU A 214 12.11 -54.79 -21.39
CA LEU A 214 11.36 -55.89 -22.02
C LEU A 214 10.64 -55.43 -23.29
N LYS A 215 9.96 -54.28 -23.25
CA LYS A 215 9.31 -53.68 -24.44
C LYS A 215 10.31 -53.37 -25.55
N TYR A 216 11.49 -52.88 -25.18
CA TYR A 216 12.58 -52.67 -26.13
C TYR A 216 12.97 -54.00 -26.79
N ILE A 217 13.21 -55.06 -26.01
CA ILE A 217 13.56 -56.39 -26.55
C ILE A 217 12.45 -56.93 -27.47
N GLU A 218 11.19 -56.87 -27.03
CA GLU A 218 10.04 -57.33 -27.80
C GLU A 218 9.90 -56.64 -29.16
N LYS A 219 10.16 -55.32 -29.22
CA LYS A 219 10.14 -54.55 -30.46
C LYS A 219 11.15 -55.08 -31.49
N TYR A 220 12.38 -55.37 -31.07
CA TYR A 220 13.43 -55.85 -31.97
C TYR A 220 13.16 -57.28 -32.44
N LEU A 221 12.67 -58.14 -31.53
CA LEU A 221 12.25 -59.51 -31.89
C LEU A 221 11.11 -59.52 -32.93
N LYS A 222 10.11 -58.64 -32.77
CA LYS A 222 8.99 -58.51 -33.74
C LYS A 222 9.44 -57.98 -35.10
N ASN A 223 10.48 -57.15 -35.13
CA ASN A 223 11.01 -56.57 -36.36
C ASN A 223 12.06 -57.47 -37.04
N GLY A 224 12.39 -58.64 -36.47
CA GLY A 224 13.46 -59.51 -36.98
C GLY A 224 14.85 -58.90 -36.88
N GLU A 225 15.02 -57.83 -36.09
CA GLU A 225 16.27 -57.10 -35.94
C GLU A 225 17.09 -57.66 -34.76
N SER A 226 18.39 -57.81 -34.95
CA SER A 226 19.30 -58.17 -33.86
C SER A 226 19.35 -57.06 -32.82
N ILE A 227 19.20 -57.43 -31.54
CA ILE A 227 19.32 -56.49 -30.43
C ILE A 227 20.79 -56.06 -30.35
N ALA A 228 21.07 -54.78 -30.58
CA ALA A 228 22.41 -54.25 -30.38
C ALA A 228 22.88 -54.57 -28.94
N PRO A 229 23.91 -55.41 -28.77
CA PRO A 229 24.38 -55.77 -27.43
C PRO A 229 24.91 -54.50 -26.75
N THR A 230 24.56 -54.32 -25.47
CA THR A 230 25.26 -53.34 -24.61
C THR A 230 26.62 -53.91 -24.25
N ILE A 231 27.49 -54.04 -25.26
CA ILE A 231 28.86 -54.54 -25.16
C ILE A 231 29.62 -53.68 -24.14
N GLY A 232 30.33 -54.33 -23.22
CA GLY A 232 31.38 -53.69 -22.40
C GLY A 232 31.09 -53.39 -20.93
N LYS A 233 29.86 -53.38 -20.40
CA LYS A 233 29.65 -53.04 -18.96
C LYS A 233 29.65 -54.21 -17.99
N ASN A 234 29.06 -55.34 -18.40
CA ASN A 234 29.00 -56.57 -17.58
C ASN A 234 29.65 -57.76 -18.29
N GLU A 235 30.03 -57.59 -19.55
CA GLU A 235 30.55 -58.63 -20.42
C GLU A 235 31.87 -59.17 -19.89
N THR A 236 32.82 -58.31 -19.52
CA THR A 236 34.07 -58.71 -18.85
C THR A 236 33.83 -59.47 -17.55
N LYS A 237 32.83 -59.08 -16.74
CA LYS A 237 32.50 -59.81 -15.51
C LYS A 237 31.87 -61.17 -15.77
N ILE A 238 31.07 -61.29 -16.82
CA ILE A 238 30.42 -62.55 -17.22
C ILE A 238 31.46 -63.47 -17.86
N LEU A 239 32.28 -62.96 -18.78
CA LEU A 239 33.38 -63.67 -19.43
C LEU A 239 34.41 -64.15 -18.41
N ASN A 240 34.84 -63.31 -17.45
CA ASN A 240 35.74 -63.76 -16.39
C ASN A 240 35.13 -64.85 -15.50
N LYS A 241 33.82 -64.80 -15.24
CA LYS A 241 33.12 -65.87 -14.49
C LYS A 241 33.04 -67.16 -15.29
N LEU A 242 32.77 -67.08 -16.59
CA LEU A 242 32.73 -68.24 -17.47
C LEU A 242 34.12 -68.85 -17.67
N GLN A 243 35.15 -68.02 -17.84
CA GLN A 243 36.55 -68.43 -17.92
C GLN A 243 37.00 -69.14 -16.64
N ASN A 244 36.63 -68.62 -15.46
CA ASN A 244 36.93 -69.28 -14.18
C ASN A 244 36.11 -70.57 -13.95
N ALA A 245 34.86 -70.62 -14.42
CA ALA A 245 33.99 -71.78 -14.22
C ALA A 245 34.29 -72.95 -15.15
N PHE A 246 34.74 -72.68 -16.39
CA PHE A 246 34.96 -73.70 -17.41
C PHE A 246 36.43 -73.88 -17.80
N GLY A 247 37.36 -73.10 -17.25
CA GLY A 247 38.81 -73.29 -17.45
C GLY A 247 39.33 -72.96 -18.85
N TYR A 248 38.49 -72.42 -19.75
CA TYR A 248 38.89 -72.04 -21.09
C TYR A 248 39.27 -70.56 -21.18
N LYS A 249 40.44 -70.29 -21.76
CA LYS A 249 40.88 -68.94 -22.13
C LYS A 249 40.05 -68.48 -23.33
N ILE A 250 39.17 -67.50 -23.11
CA ILE A 250 38.48 -66.79 -24.19
C ILE A 250 39.40 -65.61 -24.54
N GLU A 251 40.03 -65.66 -25.71
CA GLU A 251 40.79 -64.53 -26.29
C GLU A 251 39.86 -63.43 -26.80
#